data_AF-A0A920MEL0-F1
#
_entry.id   AF-A0A920MEL0-F1
#
_cell.length_a   1.000
_cell.length_b   1.000
_cell.length_c   1.000
_cell.angle_alpha   90.00
_cell.angle_beta   90.00
_cell.angle_gamma   90.00
#
_symmetry.space_group_name_H-M   'P 1'
#
loop_
_entity.id
_entity.type
_entity.pdbx_description
1 polymer ?
#
loop_
_entity_poly.entity_id
_entity_poly.type
_entity_poly.pdbx_seq_one_letter_code
_entity_poly.pdbx_strand_id
1 'polypeptide(L)'
;MSIMSDEIKSFSKVAVLYGGSSSEREISLITGKAVFESLQSKGLEVILVDTIDPFIEVLKTEKVTHAWIALHGSDGEDGKIQSILNMLKIKYTGSDPITCSITMNKYFTKTILKSNGFKTPEFMVVDSSTQYENIIKKLKEPFVLKQCSEGSSIGI
;
A
#
# COMPACT_ATOMS: atom_id res chain seq x y z
N MET A 1 0.25 -8.96 -36.27
CA MET A 1 -0.50 -8.36 -35.14
C MET A 1 -0.17 -9.22 -33.95
N SER A 2 0.72 -8.76 -33.07
CA SER A 2 1.39 -9.63 -32.10
C SER A 2 0.46 -9.95 -30.93
N ILE A 3 0.61 -11.13 -30.35
CA ILE A 3 -0.10 -11.65 -29.17
C ILE A 3 -0.28 -10.59 -28.06
N MET A 4 0.70 -9.67 -27.94
CA MET A 4 0.71 -8.56 -26.98
C MET A 4 -0.45 -7.57 -27.17
N SER A 5 -0.94 -7.34 -28.39
CA SER A 5 -2.07 -6.42 -28.64
C SER A 5 -3.42 -6.96 -28.21
N ASP A 6 -3.59 -8.29 -28.22
CA ASP A 6 -4.85 -8.94 -27.83
C ASP A 6 -4.93 -9.14 -26.31
N GLU A 7 -3.79 -9.38 -25.64
CA GLU A 7 -3.70 -9.36 -24.18
C GLU A 7 -3.99 -7.97 -23.61
N ILE A 8 -3.48 -6.89 -24.23
CA ILE A 8 -3.75 -5.51 -23.81
C ILE A 8 -5.24 -5.18 -23.94
N LYS A 9 -5.91 -5.64 -25.01
CA LYS A 9 -7.36 -5.47 -25.18
C LYS A 9 -8.20 -6.26 -24.18
N SER A 10 -7.64 -7.28 -23.52
CA SER A 10 -8.35 -8.01 -22.47
C SER A 10 -8.57 -7.16 -21.20
N PHE A 11 -7.73 -6.15 -21.00
CA PHE A 11 -7.92 -5.15 -19.95
C PHE A 11 -8.91 -4.09 -20.45
N SER A 12 -10.16 -4.22 -20.02
CA SER A 12 -11.26 -3.35 -20.48
C SER A 12 -11.01 -1.89 -20.12
N LYS A 13 -10.80 -1.61 -18.82
CA LYS A 13 -10.50 -0.27 -18.32
C LYS A 13 -9.74 -0.34 -17.00
N VAL A 14 -8.68 0.44 -16.91
CA VAL A 14 -7.78 0.48 -15.76
C VAL A 14 -7.93 1.82 -15.03
N ALA A 15 -8.13 1.79 -13.71
CA ALA A 15 -8.00 2.98 -12.87
C ALA A 15 -6.60 3.03 -12.25
N VAL A 16 -5.93 4.18 -12.29
CA VAL A 16 -4.76 4.45 -11.45
C VAL A 16 -5.23 5.21 -10.23
N LEU A 17 -5.20 4.55 -9.08
CA LEU A 17 -5.56 5.13 -7.79
C LEU A 17 -4.34 5.82 -7.21
N TYR A 18 -4.44 7.10 -6.90
CA TYR A 18 -3.32 7.93 -6.46
C TYR A 18 -3.79 9.06 -5.53
N GLY A 19 -2.86 9.90 -5.08
CA GLY A 19 -3.13 11.01 -4.18
C GLY A 19 -3.49 10.51 -2.78
N GLY A 20 -4.77 10.60 -2.42
CA GLY A 20 -5.26 10.24 -1.09
C GLY A 20 -4.97 11.31 -0.03
N SER A 21 -5.17 10.96 1.23
CA SER A 21 -5.08 11.82 2.41
C SER A 21 -3.85 11.57 3.28
N SER A 22 -3.05 10.53 2.98
CA SER A 22 -1.86 10.19 3.75
C SER A 22 -0.80 11.30 3.73
N SER A 23 0.12 11.27 4.69
CA SER A 23 1.30 12.14 4.74
C SER A 23 2.23 11.99 3.52
N GLU A 24 2.03 10.94 2.73
CA GLU A 24 2.83 10.57 1.56
C GLU A 24 2.15 10.95 0.23
N ARG A 25 1.07 11.75 0.29
CA ARG A 25 0.27 12.19 -0.87
C ARG A 25 1.10 12.68 -2.04
N GLU A 26 2.09 13.55 -1.82
CA GLU A 26 2.90 14.12 -2.90
C GLU A 26 3.65 13.04 -3.69
N ILE A 27 4.16 12.02 -3.00
CA ILE A 27 4.82 10.87 -3.63
C ILE A 27 3.81 10.03 -4.40
N SER A 28 2.60 9.86 -3.86
CA SER A 28 1.51 9.20 -4.57
C SER A 28 1.09 9.95 -5.84
N LEU A 29 0.99 11.28 -5.80
CA LEU A 29 0.65 12.10 -6.96
C LEU A 29 1.68 11.94 -8.09
N ILE A 30 2.97 11.96 -7.75
CA ILE A 30 4.07 11.75 -8.72
C ILE A 30 4.01 10.33 -9.30
N THR A 31 3.89 9.32 -8.44
CA THR A 31 3.85 7.91 -8.84
C THR A 31 2.65 7.64 -9.75
N GLY A 32 1.46 8.11 -9.37
CA GLY A 32 0.22 7.90 -10.12
C GLY A 32 0.26 8.51 -11.51
N LYS A 33 0.82 9.73 -11.66
CA LYS A 33 1.00 10.37 -12.98
C LYS A 33 1.93 9.55 -13.88
N ALA A 34 3.09 9.14 -13.35
CA ALA A 34 4.05 8.34 -14.12
C ALA A 34 3.46 6.99 -14.57
N VAL A 35 2.71 6.32 -13.69
CA VAL A 35 2.01 5.06 -14.02
C VAL A 35 0.94 5.31 -15.09
N PHE A 36 0.12 6.34 -14.93
CA PHE A 36 -0.93 6.69 -15.89
C PHE A 36 -0.37 6.91 -17.29
N GLU A 37 0.66 7.76 -17.41
CA GLU A 37 1.31 8.07 -18.69
C GLU A 37 1.91 6.81 -19.32
N SER A 38 2.54 5.94 -18.50
CA SER A 38 3.10 4.69 -18.97
C SER A 38 2.03 3.74 -19.52
N LEU A 39 0.94 3.51 -18.78
CA LEU A 39 -0.13 2.62 -19.22
C LEU A 39 -0.86 3.18 -20.46
N GLN A 40 -1.10 4.50 -20.50
CA GLN A 40 -1.69 5.16 -21.66
C GLN A 40 -0.80 5.01 -22.91
N SER A 41 0.53 5.13 -22.77
CA SER A 41 1.48 4.93 -23.87
C SER A 41 1.46 3.51 -24.46
N LYS A 42 0.93 2.53 -23.70
CA LYS A 42 0.74 1.13 -24.16
C LYS A 42 -0.63 0.91 -24.82
N GLY A 43 -1.46 1.95 -24.95
CA GLY A 43 -2.77 1.87 -25.59
C GLY A 43 -3.88 1.30 -24.70
N LEU A 44 -3.67 1.28 -23.37
CA LEU A 44 -4.71 0.91 -22.41
C LEU A 44 -5.71 2.07 -22.22
N GLU A 45 -6.98 1.74 -22.05
CA GLU A 45 -7.98 2.70 -21.59
C GLU A 45 -7.79 2.91 -20.08
N VAL A 46 -7.23 4.07 -19.71
CA VAL A 46 -6.84 4.37 -18.33
C VAL A 46 -7.50 5.65 -17.85
N ILE A 47 -7.96 5.65 -16.60
CA ILE A 47 -8.41 6.84 -15.87
C ILE A 47 -7.54 7.06 -14.63
N LEU A 48 -7.40 8.31 -14.24
CA LEU A 48 -6.66 8.74 -13.06
C LEU A 48 -7.67 9.13 -11.98
N VAL A 49 -7.56 8.56 -10.78
CA VAL A 49 -8.57 8.70 -9.72
C VAL A 49 -7.90 9.06 -8.41
N ASP A 50 -8.03 10.32 -8.00
CA ASP A 50 -7.56 10.78 -6.70
C ASP A 50 -8.52 10.27 -5.61
N THR A 51 -7.99 9.53 -4.65
CA THR A 51 -8.81 8.92 -3.60
C THR A 51 -9.12 9.85 -2.43
N ILE A 52 -8.65 11.10 -2.48
CA ILE A 52 -9.05 12.13 -1.51
C ILE A 52 -10.54 12.47 -1.63
N ASP A 53 -11.09 12.37 -2.85
CA ASP A 53 -12.50 12.57 -3.14
C ASP A 53 -13.26 11.23 -3.18
N PRO A 54 -14.59 11.24 -2.98
CA PRO A 54 -15.41 10.04 -3.14
C PRO A 54 -15.28 9.42 -4.54
N PHE A 55 -14.64 8.25 -4.62
CA PHE A 55 -14.24 7.64 -5.89
C PHE A 55 -15.03 6.40 -6.30
N ILE A 56 -15.77 5.77 -5.38
CA ILE A 56 -16.46 4.49 -5.63
C ILE A 56 -17.43 4.59 -6.82
N GLU A 57 -18.17 5.68 -6.91
CA GLU A 57 -19.16 5.86 -7.99
C GLU A 57 -18.49 6.12 -9.34
N VAL A 58 -17.31 6.76 -9.34
CA VAL A 58 -16.47 6.91 -10.53
C VAL A 58 -16.03 5.53 -11.03
N LEU A 59 -15.51 4.67 -10.15
CA LEU A 59 -15.07 3.31 -10.54
C LEU A 59 -16.20 2.49 -11.16
N LYS A 60 -17.43 2.61 -10.63
CA LYS A 60 -18.61 1.91 -11.17
C LYS A 60 -19.08 2.48 -12.50
N THR A 61 -19.21 3.80 -12.59
CA THR A 61 -19.71 4.50 -13.79
C THR A 61 -18.78 4.26 -14.97
N GLU A 62 -17.48 4.34 -14.72
CA GLU A 62 -16.44 4.07 -15.70
C GLU A 62 -16.27 2.57 -16.01
N LYS A 63 -16.97 1.68 -15.29
CA LYS A 63 -16.89 0.22 -15.45
C LYS A 63 -15.45 -0.30 -15.34
N VAL A 64 -14.71 0.22 -14.37
CA VAL A 64 -13.34 -0.18 -14.09
C VAL A 64 -13.29 -1.68 -13.79
N THR A 65 -12.40 -2.42 -14.46
CA THR A 65 -12.20 -3.85 -14.21
C THR A 65 -10.88 -4.13 -13.49
N HIS A 66 -9.94 -3.20 -13.59
CA HIS A 66 -8.60 -3.31 -12.99
C HIS A 66 -8.19 -1.99 -12.33
N ALA A 67 -7.48 -2.07 -11.22
CA ALA A 67 -6.92 -0.91 -10.53
C ALA A 67 -5.40 -1.08 -10.34
N TRP A 68 -4.64 -0.07 -10.76
CA TRP A 68 -3.27 0.10 -10.33
C TRP A 68 -3.25 0.96 -9.07
N ILE A 69 -2.73 0.41 -7.97
CA ILE A 69 -2.63 1.13 -6.69
C ILE A 69 -1.29 1.86 -6.66
N ALA A 70 -1.33 3.18 -6.88
CA ALA A 70 -0.19 4.10 -6.76
C ALA A 70 -0.32 4.99 -5.50
N LEU A 71 -1.09 4.54 -4.52
CA LEU A 71 -1.25 5.14 -3.20
C LEU A 71 -0.06 4.76 -2.32
N HIS A 72 0.37 5.69 -1.46
CA HIS A 72 1.45 5.50 -0.51
C HIS A 72 0.95 5.71 0.92
N GLY A 73 1.57 5.02 1.86
CA GLY A 73 1.19 5.07 3.27
C GLY A 73 -0.13 4.35 3.54
N SER A 74 -0.79 4.71 4.66
CA SER A 74 -1.96 3.98 5.16
C SER A 74 -3.13 3.92 4.17
N ASP A 75 -3.29 4.90 3.27
CA ASP A 75 -4.36 4.87 2.27
C ASP A 75 -4.18 3.79 1.20
N GLY A 76 -2.92 3.39 0.93
CA GLY A 76 -2.57 2.44 -0.12
C GLY A 76 -2.08 1.08 0.37
N GLU A 77 -1.48 1.03 1.56
CA GLU A 77 -0.61 -0.07 1.95
C GLU A 77 -1.13 -0.88 3.15
N ASP A 78 -2.24 -0.44 3.79
CA ASP A 78 -2.75 -1.06 5.02
C ASP A 78 -3.89 -2.09 4.81
N GLY A 79 -4.33 -2.29 3.56
CA GLY A 79 -5.38 -3.25 3.21
C GLY A 79 -6.78 -2.66 3.02
N LYS A 80 -7.03 -1.38 3.38
CA LYS A 80 -8.35 -0.76 3.23
C LYS A 80 -8.78 -0.67 1.77
N ILE A 81 -7.95 -0.09 0.90
CA ILE A 81 -8.29 0.08 -0.51
C ILE A 81 -8.44 -1.27 -1.21
N GLN A 82 -7.59 -2.25 -0.88
CA GLN A 82 -7.66 -3.63 -1.37
C GLN A 82 -9.00 -4.28 -0.99
N SER A 83 -9.48 -4.03 0.23
CA SER A 83 -10.78 -4.55 0.69
C SER A 83 -11.94 -3.96 -0.11
N ILE A 84 -11.91 -2.65 -0.37
CA ILE A 84 -12.91 -1.96 -1.21
C ILE A 84 -12.91 -2.56 -2.63
N LEU A 85 -11.73 -2.74 -3.23
CA LEU A 85 -11.59 -3.28 -4.58
C LEU A 85 -12.09 -4.73 -4.67
N ASN A 86 -11.81 -5.55 -3.65
CA ASN A 86 -12.38 -6.91 -3.54
C ASN A 86 -13.91 -6.90 -3.51
N MET A 87 -14.51 -6.01 -2.72
CA MET A 87 -15.98 -5.86 -2.65
C MET A 87 -16.58 -5.44 -4.00
N LEU A 88 -15.89 -4.58 -4.73
CA LEU A 88 -16.27 -4.13 -6.07
C LEU A 88 -15.95 -5.15 -7.17
N LYS A 89 -15.28 -6.27 -6.84
CA LYS A 89 -14.78 -7.27 -7.79
C LYS A 89 -13.83 -6.67 -8.85
N ILE A 90 -13.08 -5.64 -8.47
CA ILE A 90 -12.05 -5.01 -9.30
C ILE A 90 -10.72 -5.69 -8.99
N LYS A 91 -10.06 -6.22 -10.02
CA LYS A 91 -8.71 -6.79 -9.86
C LYS A 91 -7.71 -5.67 -9.62
N TYR A 92 -6.65 -5.91 -8.87
CA TYR A 92 -5.69 -4.85 -8.58
C TYR A 92 -4.24 -5.35 -8.43
N THR A 93 -3.31 -4.41 -8.50
CA THR A 93 -1.87 -4.66 -8.32
C THR A 93 -1.50 -4.77 -6.84
N GLY A 94 -0.59 -5.68 -6.51
CA GLY A 94 -0.01 -5.81 -5.17
C GLY A 94 -0.63 -6.93 -4.34
N SER A 95 -0.48 -6.85 -3.02
CA SER A 95 -0.86 -7.89 -2.08
C SER A 95 -2.35 -7.85 -1.70
N ASP A 96 -2.88 -8.95 -1.19
CA ASP A 96 -4.24 -9.01 -0.65
C ASP A 96 -4.40 -8.16 0.64
N PRO A 97 -5.64 -7.86 1.10
CA PRO A 97 -5.86 -7.01 2.26
C PRO A 97 -5.21 -7.53 3.55
N ILE A 98 -5.25 -8.84 3.78
CA ILE A 98 -4.71 -9.44 5.00
C ILE A 98 -3.20 -9.29 4.98
N THR A 99 -2.57 -9.62 3.85
CA THR A 99 -1.13 -9.44 3.67
C THR A 99 -0.72 -7.99 3.88
N CYS A 100 -1.39 -7.03 3.23
CA CYS A 100 -1.13 -5.60 3.41
C CYS A 100 -1.22 -5.17 4.90
N SER A 101 -2.32 -5.51 5.57
CA SER A 101 -2.53 -5.13 6.98
C SER A 101 -1.47 -5.71 7.93
N ILE A 102 -1.03 -6.94 7.69
CA ILE A 102 0.04 -7.59 8.44
C ILE A 102 1.38 -6.91 8.15
N THR A 103 1.70 -6.67 6.88
CA THR A 103 3.01 -6.15 6.47
C THR A 103 3.21 -4.69 6.83
N MET A 104 2.12 -3.91 6.90
CA MET A 104 2.17 -2.53 7.38
C MET A 104 2.52 -2.45 8.87
N ASN A 105 2.10 -3.45 9.65
CA ASN A 105 2.42 -3.53 11.07
C ASN A 105 3.74 -4.27 11.32
N LYS A 106 4.78 -3.52 11.70
CA LYS A 106 6.12 -4.05 11.95
C LYS A 106 6.16 -5.07 13.10
N TYR A 107 5.30 -4.94 14.11
CA TYR A 107 5.22 -5.92 15.19
C TYR A 107 4.71 -7.26 14.67
N PHE A 108 3.60 -7.28 13.94
CA PHE A 108 3.05 -8.51 13.37
C PHE A 108 4.00 -9.13 12.35
N THR A 109 4.54 -8.32 11.45
CA THR A 109 5.55 -8.77 10.47
C THR A 109 6.74 -9.45 11.15
N LYS A 110 7.35 -8.79 12.14
CA LYS A 110 8.54 -9.34 12.84
C LYS A 110 8.20 -10.59 13.65
N THR A 111 6.99 -10.66 14.21
CA THR A 111 6.51 -11.84 14.94
C THR A 111 6.37 -13.04 14.02
N ILE A 112 5.76 -12.86 12.84
CA ILE A 112 5.61 -13.92 11.83
C ILE A 112 6.96 -14.34 11.26
N LEU A 113 7.86 -13.40 10.99
CA LEU A 113 9.22 -13.73 10.54
C LEU A 113 9.96 -14.58 11.59
N LYS A 114 9.94 -14.17 12.86
CA LYS A 114 10.62 -14.89 13.95
C LYS A 114 10.03 -16.28 14.18
N SER A 115 8.70 -16.43 14.10
CA SER A 115 8.05 -17.74 14.27
C SER A 115 8.36 -18.72 13.13
N ASN A 116 8.72 -18.22 11.95
CA ASN A 116 9.13 -19.01 10.78
C ASN A 116 10.66 -19.14 10.66
N GLY A 117 11.43 -18.79 11.69
CA GLY A 117 12.89 -18.96 11.71
C GLY A 117 13.68 -17.92 10.91
N PHE A 118 13.04 -16.86 10.41
CA PHE A 118 13.74 -15.77 9.74
C PHE A 118 14.41 -14.83 10.76
N LYS A 119 15.60 -14.36 10.40
CA LYS A 119 16.35 -13.40 11.22
C LYS A 119 15.72 -12.01 11.11
N THR A 120 15.51 -11.36 12.26
CA THR A 120 15.08 -9.97 12.36
C THR A 120 15.70 -9.36 13.62
N PRO A 121 16.00 -8.04 13.68
CA PRO A 121 16.53 -7.42 14.90
C PRO A 121 15.63 -7.67 16.11
N GLU A 122 16.22 -7.86 17.29
CA GLU A 122 15.44 -7.94 18.53
C GLU A 122 14.59 -6.68 18.72
N PHE A 123 13.41 -6.84 19.32
CA PHE A 123 12.42 -5.76 19.41
C PHE A 123 11.54 -5.85 20.65
N MET A 124 10.97 -4.69 20.99
CA MET A 124 10.03 -4.50 22.07
C MET A 124 8.94 -3.55 21.59
N VAL A 125 7.67 -3.87 21.90
CA VAL A 125 6.58 -2.91 21.76
C VAL A 125 6.60 -2.05 23.01
N VAL A 126 6.51 -0.74 22.82
CA VAL A 126 6.52 0.26 23.88
C VAL A 126 5.34 1.18 23.69
N ASP A 127 4.83 1.71 24.79
CA ASP A 127 3.78 2.72 24.84
C ASP A 127 4.16 3.82 25.84
N SER A 128 3.27 4.80 26.07
CA SER A 128 3.51 5.92 26.98
C SER A 128 3.73 5.51 28.44
N SER A 129 3.40 4.27 28.83
CA SER A 129 3.61 3.74 30.17
C SER A 129 4.92 2.95 30.31
N THR A 130 5.60 2.68 29.20
CA THR A 130 6.82 1.86 29.19
C THR A 130 8.02 2.63 29.75
N GLN A 131 8.56 2.14 30.86
CA GLN A 131 9.75 2.71 31.50
C GLN A 131 11.03 2.45 30.69
N TYR A 132 11.90 3.45 30.62
CA TYR A 132 13.16 3.42 29.86
C TYR A 132 14.10 2.28 30.31
N GLU A 133 14.15 2.01 31.62
CA GLU A 133 14.98 0.97 32.22
C GLU A 133 14.62 -0.43 31.68
N ASN A 134 13.33 -0.67 31.43
CA ASN A 134 12.85 -1.93 30.86
C ASN A 134 13.28 -2.09 29.39
N ILE A 135 13.35 -0.97 28.65
CA ILE A 135 13.82 -0.95 27.26
C ILE A 135 15.31 -1.31 27.22
N ILE A 136 16.15 -0.65 28.01
CA ILE A 136 17.59 -0.93 28.08
C ILE A 136 17.85 -2.37 28.50
N LYS A 137 17.15 -2.86 29.53
CA LYS A 137 17.32 -4.22 30.03
C LYS A 137 17.10 -5.27 28.93
N LYS A 138 16.19 -5.01 27.99
CA LYS A 138 15.86 -5.92 26.89
C LYS A 138 16.71 -5.70 25.63
N LEU A 139 16.83 -4.46 25.15
CA LEU A 139 17.39 -4.16 23.83
C LEU A 139 18.85 -3.69 23.85
N LYS A 140 19.32 -3.15 25.00
CA LYS A 140 20.60 -2.42 25.12
C LYS A 140 20.67 -1.20 24.19
N GLU A 141 21.69 -0.37 24.40
CA GLU A 141 21.96 0.79 23.54
C GLU A 141 23.01 0.44 22.46
N PRO A 142 22.96 1.08 21.27
CA PRO A 142 21.90 1.98 20.81
C PRO A 142 20.67 1.19 20.32
N PHE A 143 19.49 1.80 20.38
CA PHE A 143 18.26 1.27 19.80
C PHE A 143 17.53 2.33 18.95
N VAL A 144 16.64 1.87 18.09
CA VAL A 144 15.81 2.73 17.23
C VAL A 144 14.36 2.62 17.67
N LEU A 145 13.75 3.75 18.00
CA LEU A 145 12.31 3.85 18.19
C LEU A 145 11.66 4.08 16.83
N LYS A 146 10.55 3.38 16.56
CA LYS A 146 9.78 3.61 15.34
C LYS A 146 8.33 3.24 15.56
N GLN A 147 7.45 3.94 14.88
CA GLN A 147 6.02 3.64 14.89
C GLN A 147 5.75 2.26 14.27
N CYS A 148 4.81 1.52 14.88
CA CYS A 148 4.50 0.15 14.44
C CYS A 148 3.91 0.10 13.02
N SER A 149 3.02 1.03 12.69
CA SER A 149 2.19 0.95 11.47
C SER A 149 2.37 2.13 10.49
N GLU A 150 3.46 2.89 10.61
CA GLU A 150 3.77 4.00 9.69
C GLU A 150 4.87 3.66 8.68
N GLY A 151 4.80 4.27 7.50
CA GLY A 151 5.78 4.15 6.43
C GLY A 151 6.93 5.16 6.52
N SER A 152 7.76 5.17 5.48
CA SER A 152 8.66 6.28 5.11
C SER A 152 9.53 6.90 6.20
N SER A 153 9.96 6.08 7.16
CA SER A 153 10.79 6.47 8.30
C SER A 153 10.21 7.62 9.13
N ILE A 154 8.90 7.82 9.07
CA ILE A 154 8.20 8.90 9.78
C ILE A 154 8.27 8.64 11.29
N GLY A 155 8.91 9.55 12.02
CA GLY A 155 9.07 9.46 13.47
C GLY A 155 10.05 8.39 13.95
N ILE A 156 11.00 7.99 13.08
CA ILE A 156 12.21 7.25 13.49
C ILE A 156 13.22 8.19 14.13
#